data_AF-A0A543KIQ2-F1
#
_entry.id   AF-A0A543KIQ2-F1
#
_cell.length_a   1.000
_cell.length_b   1.000
_cell.length_c   1.000
_cell.angle_alpha   90.00
_cell.angle_beta   90.00
_cell.angle_gamma   90.00
#
_symmetry.space_group_name_H-M   'P 1'
#
loop_
_entity.id
_entity.type
_entity.pdbx_description
1 polymer ?
#
loop_
_entity_poly.entity_id
_entity_poly.type
_entity_poly.pdbx_seq_one_letter_code
_entity_poly.pdbx_strand_id
1 'polypeptide(L)'
;MQMAIIAEKIRMLQEMSDLFKSGQTPEAWSEELSVHGVHVSPRLIRTKARETGHFHKLGRLMLLTPAQMERLLESTSGEREITKRNLP
;
A
#
# COMPACT_ATOMS: atom_id res chain seq x y z
N MET A 1 18.37 8.55 -24.82
CA MET A 1 18.15 9.54 -23.74
C MET A 1 16.72 10.11 -23.76
N GLN A 2 16.23 10.67 -24.87
CA GLN A 2 14.86 11.18 -25.02
C GLN A 2 13.76 10.16 -24.63
N MET A 3 13.90 8.90 -25.09
CA MET A 3 12.92 7.84 -24.86
C MET A 3 12.74 7.47 -23.37
N ALA A 4 13.81 7.55 -22.56
CA ALA A 4 13.75 7.25 -21.14
C ALA A 4 12.95 8.32 -20.36
N ILE A 5 13.11 9.59 -20.73
CA ILE A 5 12.36 10.71 -20.13
C ILE A 5 10.87 10.60 -20.47
N ILE A 6 10.56 10.24 -21.72
CA ILE A 6 9.17 10.04 -22.18
C ILE A 6 8.53 8.87 -21.42
N ALA A 7 9.24 7.74 -21.29
CA ALA A 7 8.74 6.58 -20.56
C ALA A 7 8.45 6.91 -19.09
N GLU A 8 9.36 7.63 -18.41
CA GLU A 8 9.14 8.02 -17.01
C GLU A 8 7.94 8.96 -16.86
N LYS A 9 7.79 9.94 -17.76
CA LYS A 9 6.63 10.85 -17.74
C LYS A 9 5.31 10.10 -17.97
N ILE A 10 5.27 9.16 -18.90
CA ILE A 10 4.09 8.32 -19.15
C ILE A 10 3.75 7.50 -17.90
N ARG A 11 4.75 6.87 -17.29
CA ARG A 11 4.59 6.11 -16.05
C ARG A 11 4.02 6.98 -14.93
N MET A 12 4.57 8.18 -14.70
CA MET A 12 4.04 9.11 -13.68
C MET A 12 2.58 9.48 -13.94
N LEU A 13 2.20 9.70 -15.20
CA LEU A 13 0.81 10.01 -15.56
C LEU A 13 -0.13 8.83 -15.30
N GLN A 14 0.34 7.59 -15.52
CA GLN A 14 -0.40 6.38 -15.19
C GLN A 14 -0.58 6.24 -13.67
N GLU A 15 0.50 6.36 -12.90
CA GLU A 15 0.46 6.30 -11.43
C GLU A 15 -0.50 7.36 -10.85
N MET A 16 -0.50 8.58 -11.39
CA MET A 16 -1.46 9.61 -11.02
C MET A 16 -2.91 9.25 -11.39
N SER A 17 -3.14 8.74 -12.60
CA SER A 17 -4.47 8.28 -13.03
C SER A 17 -5.00 7.19 -12.07
N ASP A 18 -4.16 6.23 -11.70
CA ASP A 18 -4.55 5.11 -10.85
C ASP A 18 -4.88 5.59 -9.44
N LEU A 19 -4.09 6.51 -8.89
CA LEU A 19 -4.42 7.18 -7.63
C LEU A 19 -5.82 7.81 -7.64
N PHE A 20 -6.19 8.51 -8.72
CA PHE A 20 -7.52 9.15 -8.79
C PHE A 20 -8.66 8.16 -9.03
N LYS A 21 -8.39 7.00 -9.63
CA LYS A 21 -9.42 5.98 -9.92
C LYS A 21 -9.67 5.03 -8.76
N SER A 22 -8.62 4.61 -8.07
CA SER A 22 -8.67 3.51 -7.09
C SER A 22 -7.92 3.81 -5.79
N GLY A 23 -7.38 5.03 -5.62
CA GLY A 23 -6.77 5.45 -4.37
C GLY A 23 -7.78 5.53 -3.24
N GLN A 24 -7.48 4.87 -2.13
CA GLN A 24 -8.35 4.81 -0.96
C GLN A 24 -7.61 5.19 0.32
N THR A 25 -8.36 5.65 1.31
CA THR A 25 -7.82 5.93 2.65
C THR A 25 -7.53 4.62 3.40
N PRO A 26 -6.66 4.65 4.43
CA PRO A 26 -6.47 3.50 5.32
C PRO A 26 -7.77 2.97 5.95
N GLU A 27 -8.72 3.85 6.24
CA GLU A 27 -10.06 3.51 6.73
C GLU A 27 -10.84 2.71 5.70
N ALA A 28 -10.92 3.18 4.46
CA ALA A 28 -11.62 2.49 3.38
C ALA A 28 -10.98 1.12 3.06
N TRP A 29 -9.64 1.05 3.03
CA TRP A 29 -8.93 -0.22 2.87
C TRP A 29 -9.23 -1.22 4.00
N SER A 30 -9.28 -0.74 5.25
CA SER A 30 -9.63 -1.58 6.39
C SER A 30 -11.03 -2.15 6.27
N GLU A 31 -11.99 -1.38 5.74
CA GLU A 31 -13.36 -1.82 5.53
C GLU A 31 -13.44 -2.83 4.37
N GLU A 32 -12.81 -2.51 3.23
CA GLU A 32 -12.78 -3.39 2.05
C GLU A 32 -12.16 -4.75 2.36
N LEU A 33 -10.99 -4.77 3.01
CA LEU A 33 -10.33 -6.02 3.39
C LEU A 33 -11.16 -6.86 4.36
N SER A 34 -11.94 -6.20 5.23
CA SER A 34 -12.82 -6.90 6.17
C SER A 34 -13.94 -7.67 5.46
N VAL A 35 -14.41 -7.21 4.29
CA VAL A 35 -15.37 -7.96 3.44
C VAL A 35 -14.79 -9.30 3.00
N HIS A 36 -13.46 -9.36 2.84
CA HIS A 36 -12.72 -10.56 2.47
C HIS A 36 -12.20 -11.36 3.69
N GLY A 37 -12.65 -11.03 4.91
CA GLY A 37 -12.23 -11.71 6.14
C GLY A 37 -10.83 -11.33 6.63
N VAL A 38 -10.22 -10.29 6.06
CA VAL A 38 -8.89 -9.81 6.44
C VAL A 38 -9.03 -8.58 7.34
N HIS A 39 -8.72 -8.74 8.62
CA HIS A 39 -8.81 -7.65 9.59
C HIS A 39 -7.45 -6.94 9.78
N VAL A 40 -7.33 -5.72 9.26
CA VAL A 40 -6.14 -4.87 9.42
C VAL A 40 -6.58 -3.49 9.88
N SER A 41 -6.07 -3.02 11.02
CA SER A 41 -6.46 -1.69 11.50
C SER A 41 -5.93 -0.56 10.60
N PRO A 42 -6.66 0.55 10.43
CA PRO A 42 -6.18 1.73 9.71
C PRO A 42 -4.87 2.29 10.27
N ARG A 43 -4.64 2.15 11.59
CA ARG A 43 -3.39 2.52 12.24
C ARG A 43 -2.21 1.70 11.71
N LEU A 44 -2.38 0.38 11.58
CA LEU A 44 -1.34 -0.50 11.06
C LEU A 44 -1.02 -0.19 9.59
N ILE A 45 -2.04 0.03 8.76
CA ILE A 45 -1.87 0.45 7.36
C ILE A 45 -1.05 1.75 7.30
N ARG A 46 -1.41 2.77 8.09
CA ARG A 46 -0.64 4.03 8.16
C ARG A 46 0.82 3.83 8.57
N THR A 47 1.06 2.99 9.57
CA THR A 47 2.41 2.71 10.05
C THR A 47 3.23 2.05 8.94
N LYS A 48 2.73 0.97 8.34
CA LYS A 48 3.42 0.26 7.26
C LYS A 48 3.63 1.10 6.00
N ALA A 49 2.64 1.89 5.63
CA ALA A 49 2.77 2.84 4.52
C ALA A 49 3.88 3.85 4.77
N ARG A 50 4.01 4.37 6.00
CA ARG A 50 5.09 5.30 6.37
C ARG A 50 6.45 4.63 6.43
N GLU A 51 6.52 3.39 6.90
CA GLU A 51 7.76 2.60 6.96
C GLU A 51 8.30 2.31 5.54
N THR A 52 7.42 1.96 4.61
CA THR A 52 7.80 1.57 3.23
C THR A 52 7.83 2.72 2.24
N GLY A 53 7.21 3.85 2.56
CA GLY A 53 7.03 4.98 1.64
C GLY A 53 5.96 4.75 0.56
N HIS A 54 5.19 3.66 0.63
CA HIS A 54 4.15 3.33 -0.36
C HIS A 54 2.80 3.98 -0.02
N PHE A 55 2.67 5.27 -0.33
CA PHE A 55 1.40 6.01 -0.27
C PHE A 55 1.52 7.35 -0.99
N HIS A 56 0.38 7.99 -1.25
CA HIS A 56 0.27 9.38 -1.66
C HIS A 56 -0.30 10.26 -0.54
N LYS A 57 0.20 11.49 -0.43
CA LYS A 57 -0.28 12.49 0.54
C LYS A 57 -1.01 13.62 -0.18
N LEU A 58 -2.16 13.99 0.37
CA LEU A 58 -2.87 15.22 0.00
C LEU A 58 -3.18 16.00 1.28
N GLY A 59 -2.29 16.93 1.65
CA GLY A 59 -2.33 17.60 2.95
C GLY A 59 -2.19 16.58 4.10
N ARG A 60 -3.25 16.42 4.90
CA ARG A 60 -3.31 15.44 5.99
C ARG A 60 -3.86 14.07 5.55
N LEU A 61 -4.44 14.00 4.35
CA LEU A 61 -5.01 12.78 3.80
C LEU A 61 -3.88 11.86 3.30
N MET A 62 -4.03 10.57 3.56
CA MET A 62 -3.21 9.51 3.01
C MET A 62 -4.09 8.66 2.08
N LEU A 63 -3.60 8.41 0.88
CA LEU A 63 -4.24 7.54 -0.10
C LEU A 63 -3.26 6.45 -0.51
N LEU A 64 -3.76 5.24 -0.66
CA LEU A 64 -3.01 4.10 -1.16
C LEU A 64 -3.76 3.52 -2.36
N THR A 65 -3.04 3.25 -3.44
CA THR A 65 -3.57 2.46 -4.55
C THR A 65 -3.56 0.97 -4.21
N PRO A 66 -4.32 0.12 -4.93
CA PRO A 66 -4.29 -1.33 -4.74
C PRO A 66 -2.87 -1.90 -4.81
N ALA A 67 -2.08 -1.48 -5.81
CA ALA A 67 -0.70 -1.91 -5.97
C ALA A 67 0.20 -1.51 -4.79
N GLN A 68 -0.04 -0.36 -4.15
CA GLN A 68 0.68 0.03 -2.94
C GLN A 68 0.28 -0.83 -1.75
N MET A 69 -1.02 -1.15 -1.61
CA MET A 69 -1.52 -2.00 -0.54
C MET A 69 -0.98 -3.44 -0.64
N GLU A 70 -0.92 -4.02 -1.85
CA GLU A 70 -0.31 -5.32 -2.11
C GLU A 70 1.14 -5.37 -1.59
N ARG A 71 1.95 -4.35 -1.88
CA ARG A 71 3.32 -4.25 -1.38
C ARG A 71 3.41 -4.21 0.15
N LEU A 72 2.43 -3.59 0.82
CA LEU A 72 2.38 -3.61 2.30
C LEU A 72 2.14 -5.03 2.82
N LEU A 73 1.30 -5.82 2.13
CA LEU A 73 1.00 -7.20 2.51
C LEU A 73 2.18 -8.14 2.26
N GLU A 74 2.89 -7.98 1.14
CA GLU A 74 4.10 -8.74 0.82
C GLU A 74 5.18 -8.58 1.90
N SER A 75 5.34 -7.37 2.43
CA SER A 75 6.30 -7.10 3.52
C SER A 75 5.97 -7.79 4.86
N THR A 76 4.72 -8.25 5.04
CA THR A 76 4.27 -8.90 6.29
C THR A 76 4.52 -10.42 6.27
N SER A 77 4.59 -11.03 5.09
CA SER A 77 4.76 -12.48 4.91
C SER A 77 6.15 -13.00 5.24
N GLY A 78 7.15 -12.11 5.35
CA GLY A 78 8.53 -12.48 5.70
C GLY A 78 8.84 -12.58 7.20
N GLU A 79 7.99 -12.04 8.08
CA GLU A 79 8.31 -11.88 9.51
C GLU A 79 7.54 -12.84 10.44
N ARG A 80 6.60 -13.64 9.92
CA ARG A 80 5.75 -14.54 10.72
C ARG A 80 6.08 -16.03 10.67
N GLU A 81 7.26 -16.42 10.17
CA GLU A 81 7.70 -17.84 10.17
C GLU A 81 8.78 -18.19 11.22
N ILE A 82 9.02 -17.33 12.23
CA ILE A 82 10.03 -17.62 13.27
C ILE A 82 9.41 -17.89 14.65
N THR A 83 8.17 -17.48 14.93
CA THR A 83 7.63 -17.53 16.32
C THR A 83 6.81 -18.79 16.65
N LYS A 84 6.59 -19.73 15.72
CA LYS A 84 5.84 -20.98 16.02
C LYS A 84 6.69 -22.25 16.12
N ARG A 85 8.02 -22.15 15.94
CA ARG A 85 8.89 -23.34 15.92
C ARG A 85 9.71 -23.58 17.20
N ASN A 86 9.46 -22.82 18.26
CA ASN A 86 10.04 -23.05 19.57
C ASN A 86 9.02 -22.76 20.69
N LEU A 87 8.31 -23.81 21.10
CA LEU A 87 7.84 -23.94 22.47
C LEU A 87 8.14 -25.40 22.88
N PRO A 88 8.71 -25.62 24.09
CA PRO A 88 9.33 -26.89 24.52
C PRO A 88 8.42 -28.11 24.45
#